data_AF-A0A956ITA0-F1
#
_entry.id   AF-A0A956ITA0-F1
#
_cell.length_a   1.000
_cell.length_b   1.000
_cell.length_c   1.000
_cell.angle_alpha   90.00
_cell.angle_beta   90.00
_cell.angle_gamma   90.00
#
_symmetry.space_group_name_H-M   'P 1'
#
loop_
_entity.id
_entity.type
_entity.pdbx_description
1 polymer ?
#
loop_
_entity_poly.entity_id
_entity_poly.type
_entity_poly.pdbx_seq_one_letter_code
_entity_poly.pdbx_strand_id
1 'polypeptide(L)'
;YPDLLPQPADDPRTKISARNDSPERVHERQLELVREISAAPFMGTSRWSGTGPVGVLRGLHRFVKRHGYRYARLEYQGWRGHQKAFSTGVRKPQLPWIADALRQGGVAFIHVGWYKPVPRSKVLQRTGGHWLTVIGAGVDAHFRAAPNTLVLHDPAPYAGDQPERVFATARELTEGWLLARGSRQAFSAKGYYSLEGGMHIKNEGDLAILDGVVVMVMDPATAEGQDDPRSFARLGPQQP
;
A
#
# COMPACT_ATOMS: atom_id res chain seq x y z
N TYR A 1 5.58 7.68 19.05
CA TYR A 1 5.78 8.37 17.76
C TYR A 1 4.52 9.13 17.36
N PRO A 2 4.02 10.06 18.21
CA PRO A 2 2.73 10.70 17.98
C PRO A 2 2.73 11.63 16.75
N ASP A 3 3.91 12.11 16.35
CA ASP A 3 4.10 13.09 15.28
C ASP A 3 4.00 12.51 13.86
N LEU A 4 3.76 11.20 13.72
CA LEU A 4 3.65 10.51 12.42
C LEU A 4 2.22 10.26 11.96
N LEU A 5 1.24 10.73 12.73
CA LEU A 5 -0.13 10.80 12.28
C LEU A 5 -0.42 12.23 11.85
N PRO A 6 -1.19 12.44 10.76
CA PRO A 6 -1.81 13.73 10.55
C PRO A 6 -2.63 14.05 11.81
N GLN A 7 -2.26 15.14 12.50
CA GLN A 7 -3.01 15.68 13.64
C GLN A 7 -4.48 15.87 13.21
N PRO A 8 -5.46 15.85 14.13
CA PRO A 8 -6.86 16.11 13.78
C PRO A 8 -7.08 17.45 13.03
N ALA A 9 -6.21 18.44 13.25
CA ALA A 9 -6.19 19.71 12.52
C ALA A 9 -5.47 19.63 11.14
N ASP A 10 -4.73 18.55 10.90
CA ASP A 10 -4.06 18.19 9.65
C ASP A 10 -4.83 17.10 8.87
N ASP A 11 -6.14 16.94 9.12
CA ASP A 11 -6.96 16.20 8.16
C ASP A 11 -6.79 16.91 6.80
N PRO A 12 -6.31 16.23 5.74
CA PRO A 12 -6.26 16.86 4.43
C PRO A 12 -7.64 17.37 4.00
N ARG A 13 -8.76 16.90 4.56
CA ARG A 13 -10.08 17.50 4.37
C ARG A 13 -10.23 18.90 4.99
N THR A 14 -9.51 19.23 6.06
CA THR A 14 -9.49 20.58 6.64
C THR A 14 -8.42 21.50 6.02
N LYS A 15 -7.41 20.93 5.34
CA LYS A 15 -6.35 21.69 4.63
C LYS A 15 -6.45 21.67 3.09
N ILE A 16 -7.41 20.94 2.50
CA ILE A 16 -7.93 21.25 1.15
C ILE A 16 -8.86 22.48 1.28
N SER A 17 -8.31 23.57 1.81
CA SER A 17 -8.88 24.92 1.68
C SER A 17 -8.13 25.74 0.63
N ALA A 18 -7.23 25.11 -0.14
CA ALA A 18 -6.62 25.73 -1.31
C ALA A 18 -7.48 25.60 -2.60
N ARG A 19 -8.60 24.87 -2.59
CA ARG A 19 -9.49 24.74 -3.78
C ARG A 19 -10.96 24.58 -3.38
N ASN A 20 -11.82 25.48 -3.88
CA ASN A 20 -13.29 25.44 -3.80
C ASN A 20 -13.90 24.29 -4.64
N ASP A 21 -13.37 23.07 -4.53
CA ASP A 21 -13.93 21.94 -5.24
C ASP A 21 -15.03 21.29 -4.39
N SER A 22 -16.18 21.07 -5.00
CA SER A 22 -17.28 20.35 -4.35
C SER A 22 -16.88 18.89 -4.08
N PRO A 23 -17.49 18.22 -3.07
CA PRO A 23 -17.23 16.80 -2.80
C PRO A 23 -17.38 15.90 -4.03
N GLU A 24 -18.32 16.20 -4.91
CA GLU A 24 -18.56 15.48 -6.16
C GLU A 24 -17.34 15.56 -7.09
N ARG A 25 -16.75 16.75 -7.25
CA ARG A 25 -15.53 16.94 -8.07
C ARG A 25 -14.31 16.24 -7.50
N VAL A 26 -14.19 16.16 -6.18
CA VAL A 26 -13.12 15.38 -5.54
C VAL A 26 -13.29 13.90 -5.86
N HIS A 27 -14.52 13.39 -5.75
CA HIS A 27 -14.84 12.00 -6.06
C HIS A 27 -14.61 11.66 -7.54
N GLU A 28 -15.05 12.50 -8.47
CA GLU A 28 -14.85 12.31 -9.91
C GLU A 28 -13.36 12.22 -10.26
N ARG A 29 -12.54 13.14 -9.75
CA ARG A 29 -11.07 13.10 -9.99
C ARG A 29 -10.41 11.88 -9.38
N GLN A 30 -10.88 11.41 -8.24
CA GLN A 30 -10.40 10.15 -7.67
C GLN A 30 -10.73 8.97 -8.60
N LEU A 31 -11.94 8.92 -9.17
CA LEU A 31 -12.32 7.89 -10.14
C LEU A 31 -11.50 7.97 -11.42
N GLU A 32 -11.24 9.17 -11.93
CA GLU A 32 -10.37 9.40 -13.09
C GLU A 32 -8.95 8.89 -12.83
N LEU A 33 -8.37 9.26 -11.69
CA LEU A 33 -7.04 8.80 -11.29
C LEU A 33 -6.99 7.27 -11.17
N VAL A 34 -8.00 6.66 -10.55
CA VAL A 34 -8.10 5.20 -10.42
C VAL A 34 -8.18 4.54 -11.81
N ARG A 35 -9.00 5.08 -12.72
CA ARG A 35 -9.12 4.57 -14.10
C ARG A 35 -7.80 4.69 -14.85
N GLU A 36 -7.13 5.83 -14.74
CA GLU A 36 -5.83 6.03 -15.39
C GLU A 36 -4.79 5.05 -14.85
N ILE A 37 -4.54 5.05 -13.54
CA ILE A 37 -3.44 4.26 -12.96
C ILE A 37 -3.67 2.74 -13.07
N SER A 38 -4.94 2.30 -13.05
CA SER A 38 -5.30 0.89 -13.21
C SER A 38 -5.20 0.41 -14.67
N ALA A 39 -5.17 1.31 -15.65
CA ALA A 39 -5.16 0.95 -17.07
C ALA A 39 -3.89 0.18 -17.49
N ALA A 40 -3.97 -0.51 -18.62
CA ALA A 40 -2.90 -1.34 -19.19
C ALA A 40 -1.54 -0.63 -19.33
N PRO A 41 -1.45 0.66 -19.73
CA PRO A 41 -0.16 1.35 -19.83
C PRO A 41 0.58 1.48 -18.48
N PHE A 42 -0.14 1.42 -17.36
CA PHE A 42 0.41 1.56 -16.01
C PHE A 42 0.38 0.22 -15.26
N MET A 43 -0.58 0.04 -14.34
CA MET A 43 -0.68 -1.17 -13.53
C MET A 43 -1.21 -2.36 -14.32
N GLY A 44 -2.11 -2.13 -15.29
CA GLY A 44 -2.80 -3.20 -16.00
C GLY A 44 -3.59 -4.11 -15.06
N THR A 45 -4.36 -3.49 -14.17
CA THR A 45 -5.15 -4.17 -13.15
C THR A 45 -6.19 -5.07 -13.81
N SER A 46 -6.15 -6.37 -13.46
CA SER A 46 -7.14 -7.33 -13.93
C SER A 46 -8.36 -7.34 -13.01
N ARG A 47 -9.56 -7.33 -13.60
CA ARG A 47 -10.81 -7.51 -12.84
C ARG A 47 -10.85 -8.85 -12.09
N TRP A 48 -10.15 -9.87 -12.60
CA TRP A 48 -10.22 -11.24 -12.06
C TRP A 48 -9.06 -11.57 -11.12
N SER A 49 -7.88 -11.00 -11.37
CA SER A 49 -6.64 -11.36 -10.66
C SER A 49 -5.98 -10.17 -9.94
N GLY A 50 -6.55 -8.98 -10.04
CA GLY A 50 -6.00 -7.76 -9.46
C GLY A 50 -4.66 -7.36 -10.06
N THR A 51 -3.80 -6.78 -9.22
CA THR A 51 -2.46 -6.29 -9.61
C THR A 51 -1.41 -6.89 -8.68
N GLY A 52 -0.40 -7.55 -9.26
CA GLY A 52 0.77 -8.02 -8.51
C GLY A 52 1.82 -6.93 -8.30
N PRO A 53 2.87 -7.19 -7.48
CA PRO A 53 3.93 -6.21 -7.22
C PRO A 53 4.60 -5.66 -8.48
N VAL A 54 4.84 -6.52 -9.48
CA VAL A 54 5.37 -6.11 -10.80
C VAL A 54 4.52 -5.00 -11.44
N GLY A 55 3.19 -5.16 -11.42
CA GLY A 55 2.25 -4.22 -12.00
C GLY A 55 2.19 -2.92 -11.21
N VAL A 56 2.12 -3.00 -9.87
CA VAL A 56 2.10 -1.82 -8.98
C VAL A 56 3.37 -0.98 -9.18
N LEU A 57 4.55 -1.59 -9.07
CA LEU A 57 5.84 -0.87 -9.18
C LEU A 57 6.03 -0.26 -10.56
N ARG A 58 5.76 -1.03 -11.64
CA ARG A 58 5.83 -0.50 -13.01
C ARG A 58 4.83 0.63 -13.24
N GLY A 59 3.61 0.46 -12.74
CA GLY A 59 2.52 1.41 -12.89
C GLY A 59 2.84 2.73 -12.22
N LEU A 60 3.26 2.70 -10.96
CA LEU A 60 3.70 3.88 -10.20
C LEU A 60 4.88 4.58 -10.89
N HIS A 61 5.91 3.83 -11.28
CA HIS A 61 7.04 4.38 -12.01
C HIS A 61 6.63 5.12 -13.28
N ARG A 62 5.82 4.48 -14.13
CA ARG A 62 5.33 5.07 -15.38
C ARG A 62 4.43 6.26 -15.13
N PHE A 63 3.56 6.19 -14.14
CA PHE A 63 2.64 7.27 -13.77
C PHE A 63 3.43 8.51 -13.37
N VAL A 64 4.34 8.38 -12.40
CA VAL A 64 5.21 9.47 -11.95
C VAL A 64 5.96 10.07 -13.14
N LYS A 65 6.64 9.25 -13.95
CA LYS A 65 7.44 9.74 -15.08
C LYS A 65 6.61 10.43 -16.15
N ARG A 66 5.43 9.89 -16.49
CA ARG A 66 4.55 10.46 -17.52
C ARG A 66 4.04 11.84 -17.13
N HIS A 67 3.75 12.05 -15.85
CA HIS A 67 3.26 13.33 -15.32
C HIS A 67 4.39 14.32 -14.99
N GLY A 68 5.63 14.02 -15.38
CA GLY A 68 6.77 14.90 -15.18
C GLY A 68 7.31 14.91 -13.75
N TYR A 69 6.78 14.07 -12.87
CA TYR A 69 7.24 13.96 -11.51
C TYR A 69 8.56 13.18 -11.40
N ARG A 70 9.25 13.32 -10.27
CA ARG A 70 10.38 12.47 -9.89
C ARG A 70 10.18 11.94 -8.47
N TYR A 71 10.66 10.73 -8.24
CA TYR A 71 10.78 10.15 -6.91
C TYR A 71 12.25 10.00 -6.55
N ALA A 72 12.58 10.22 -5.29
CA ALA A 72 13.88 9.86 -4.72
C ALA A 72 13.98 8.35 -4.52
N ARG A 73 12.88 7.71 -4.11
CA ARG A 73 12.82 6.27 -3.84
C ARG A 73 11.55 5.66 -4.42
N LEU A 74 11.68 4.51 -5.07
CA LEU A 74 10.58 3.59 -5.39
C LEU A 74 11.11 2.18 -5.22
N GLU A 75 10.78 1.56 -4.09
CA GLU A 75 11.44 0.37 -3.59
C GLU A 75 10.44 -0.67 -3.08
N TYR A 76 10.87 -1.92 -3.06
CA TYR A 76 10.07 -3.05 -2.63
C TYR A 76 10.84 -3.97 -1.67
N GLN A 77 10.20 -4.30 -0.55
CA GLN A 77 10.57 -5.42 0.31
C GLN A 77 9.51 -6.50 0.23
N GLY A 78 9.89 -7.78 0.16
CA GLY A 78 8.94 -8.89 0.12
C GLY A 78 9.40 -10.08 -0.69
N TRP A 79 8.65 -11.17 -0.61
CA TRP A 79 9.04 -12.43 -1.26
C TRP A 79 8.44 -12.64 -2.64
N ARG A 80 7.40 -11.89 -3.01
CA ARG A 80 6.75 -12.02 -4.32
C ARG A 80 7.65 -11.45 -5.43
N GLY A 81 7.50 -11.97 -6.64
CA GLY A 81 8.27 -11.52 -7.80
C GLY A 81 8.06 -10.02 -8.08
N HIS A 82 9.16 -9.32 -8.37
CA HIS A 82 9.24 -7.89 -8.68
C HIS A 82 10.49 -7.61 -9.52
N GLN A 83 10.58 -6.43 -10.13
CA GLN A 83 11.72 -6.03 -10.93
C GLN A 83 12.94 -5.73 -10.06
N LYS A 84 14.14 -6.17 -10.49
CA LYS A 84 15.40 -5.94 -9.76
C LYS A 84 15.67 -4.45 -9.50
N ALA A 85 15.29 -3.57 -10.43
CA ALA A 85 15.47 -2.12 -10.31
C ALA A 85 14.74 -1.48 -9.12
N PHE A 86 13.73 -2.15 -8.56
CA PHE A 86 12.98 -1.69 -7.38
C PHE A 86 13.27 -2.55 -6.15
N SER A 87 14.17 -3.52 -6.22
CA SER A 87 14.42 -4.46 -5.13
C SER A 87 15.39 -3.87 -4.12
N THR A 88 15.09 -4.03 -2.82
CA THR A 88 16.07 -3.81 -1.75
C THR A 88 16.87 -5.08 -1.40
N GLY A 89 16.51 -6.24 -1.99
CA GLY A 89 17.02 -7.55 -1.60
C GLY A 89 16.42 -8.12 -0.30
N VAL A 90 15.61 -7.35 0.43
CA VAL A 90 15.00 -7.78 1.70
C VAL A 90 13.69 -8.54 1.44
N ARG A 91 13.66 -9.83 1.78
CA ARG A 91 12.50 -10.71 1.54
C ARG A 91 11.40 -10.63 2.61
N LYS A 92 11.75 -10.22 3.82
CA LYS A 92 10.86 -10.11 4.99
C LYS A 92 10.68 -8.63 5.30
N PRO A 93 9.50 -8.04 5.03
CA PRO A 93 9.34 -6.60 5.18
C PRO A 93 9.61 -6.12 6.60
N GLN A 94 10.31 -5.00 6.73
CA GLN A 94 10.72 -4.44 8.02
C GLN A 94 9.85 -3.24 8.40
N LEU A 95 9.20 -3.30 9.57
CA LEU A 95 8.35 -2.21 10.07
C LEU A 95 9.11 -0.88 10.26
N PRO A 96 10.36 -0.86 10.77
CA PRO A 96 11.13 0.39 10.87
C PRO A 96 11.38 1.06 9.52
N TRP A 97 11.56 0.28 8.45
CA TRP A 97 11.77 0.79 7.10
C TRP A 97 10.50 1.41 6.51
N ILE A 98 9.33 0.84 6.80
CA ILE A 98 8.03 1.46 6.47
C ILE A 98 7.89 2.80 7.20
N ALA A 99 8.13 2.81 8.51
CA ALA A 99 7.99 4.02 9.33
C ALA A 99 8.95 5.13 8.90
N ASP A 100 10.18 4.78 8.52
CA ASP A 100 11.17 5.70 7.97
C ASP A 100 10.70 6.36 6.66
N ALA A 101 10.12 5.60 5.75
CA ALA A 101 9.56 6.14 4.52
C ALA A 101 8.45 7.17 4.79
N LEU A 102 7.55 6.88 5.72
CA LEU A 102 6.47 7.79 6.11
C LEU A 102 7.02 9.08 6.75
N ARG A 103 8.07 8.98 7.58
CA ARG A 103 8.76 10.15 8.16
C ARG A 103 9.34 11.09 7.12
N GLN A 104 9.78 10.54 5.98
CA GLN A 104 10.32 11.32 4.86
C GLN A 104 9.22 11.95 3.99
N GLY A 105 7.95 11.92 4.43
CA GLY A 105 6.81 12.37 3.63
C GLY A 105 6.47 11.43 2.47
N GLY A 106 6.97 10.20 2.50
CA GLY A 106 6.67 9.18 1.51
C GLY A 106 5.31 8.51 1.73
N VAL A 107 4.97 7.63 0.80
CA VAL A 107 3.81 6.74 0.87
C VAL A 107 4.27 5.29 0.92
N ALA A 108 3.49 4.45 1.60
CA ALA A 108 3.72 3.02 1.63
C ALA A 108 2.44 2.25 1.31
N PHE A 109 2.57 1.22 0.47
CA PHE A 109 1.51 0.28 0.14
C PHE A 109 1.95 -1.10 0.60
N ILE A 110 1.16 -1.73 1.46
CA ILE A 110 1.42 -3.12 1.88
C ILE A 110 0.59 -4.07 1.03
N HIS A 111 1.17 -5.22 0.74
CA HIS A 111 0.47 -6.34 0.16
C HIS A 111 0.39 -7.45 1.19
N VAL A 112 -0.82 -7.75 1.63
CA VAL A 112 -1.09 -8.86 2.54
C VAL A 112 -1.50 -10.08 1.72
N GLY A 113 -1.03 -11.25 2.13
CA GLY A 113 -1.59 -12.53 1.68
C GLY A 113 -2.64 -13.01 2.67
N TRP A 114 -3.70 -13.62 2.15
CA TRP A 114 -4.64 -14.41 2.93
C TRP A 114 -4.14 -15.84 2.98
N TYR A 115 -4.02 -16.38 4.19
CA TYR A 115 -3.46 -17.70 4.43
C TYR A 115 -4.40 -18.57 5.27
N LYS A 116 -4.54 -19.84 4.89
CA LYS A 116 -5.26 -20.84 5.68
C LYS A 116 -4.30 -21.87 6.26
N PRO A 117 -4.48 -22.30 7.51
CA PRO A 117 -3.72 -23.41 8.05
C PRO A 117 -4.06 -24.70 7.30
N VAL A 118 -3.02 -25.46 6.92
CA VAL A 118 -3.18 -26.81 6.39
C VAL A 118 -3.34 -27.78 7.57
N PRO A 119 -4.44 -28.57 7.65
CA PRO A 119 -4.70 -29.43 8.79
C PRO A 119 -3.53 -30.33 9.18
N ARG A 120 -3.27 -30.44 10.49
CA ARG A 120 -2.21 -31.29 11.08
C ARG A 120 -0.79 -30.96 10.58
N SER A 121 -0.53 -29.71 10.21
CA SER A 121 0.80 -29.25 9.79
C SER A 121 1.10 -27.83 10.31
N LYS A 122 2.36 -27.40 10.24
CA LYS A 122 2.77 -26.01 10.48
C LYS A 122 2.75 -25.15 9.20
N VAL A 123 2.06 -25.61 8.15
CA VAL A 123 2.01 -24.94 6.84
C VAL A 123 0.79 -24.03 6.76
N LEU A 124 1.01 -22.82 6.26
CA LEU A 124 0.01 -21.83 5.93
C LEU A 124 -0.07 -21.70 4.40
N GLN A 125 -1.19 -22.09 3.81
CA GLN A 125 -1.44 -22.06 2.37
C GLN A 125 -2.03 -20.70 1.98
N ARG A 126 -1.36 -19.99 1.07
CA ARG A 126 -1.87 -18.73 0.52
C ARG A 126 -3.07 -18.96 -0.39
N THR A 127 -4.18 -18.29 -0.12
CA THR A 127 -5.44 -18.38 -0.88
C THR A 127 -5.71 -17.14 -1.72
N GLY A 128 -5.25 -15.98 -1.27
CA GLY A 128 -5.45 -14.70 -1.94
C GLY A 128 -4.50 -13.62 -1.43
N GLY A 129 -4.76 -12.37 -1.81
CA GLY A 129 -4.09 -11.23 -1.20
C GLY A 129 -4.83 -9.93 -1.47
N HIS A 130 -4.32 -8.86 -0.88
CA HIS A 130 -4.95 -7.55 -0.86
C HIS A 130 -3.91 -6.45 -0.71
N TRP A 131 -4.17 -5.30 -1.31
CA TRP A 131 -3.31 -4.11 -1.18
C TRP A 131 -3.99 -3.12 -0.23
N LEU A 132 -3.21 -2.58 0.71
CA LEU A 132 -3.65 -1.54 1.64
C LEU A 132 -2.67 -0.39 1.62
N THR A 133 -3.17 0.81 1.89
CA THR A 133 -2.34 2.00 2.08
C THR A 133 -1.95 2.11 3.54
N VAL A 134 -0.67 2.33 3.83
CA VAL A 134 -0.21 2.65 5.17
C VAL A 134 -0.20 4.16 5.33
N ILE A 135 -0.95 4.66 6.30
CA ILE A 135 -1.11 6.09 6.59
C ILE A 135 -0.46 6.50 7.91
N GLY A 136 0.13 5.55 8.64
CA GLY A 136 0.85 5.78 9.88
C GLY A 136 1.51 4.50 10.39
N ALA A 137 2.48 4.64 11.29
CA ALA A 137 3.16 3.51 11.92
C ALA A 137 3.69 3.88 13.31
N GLY A 138 3.80 2.90 14.20
CA GLY A 138 4.44 3.08 15.50
C GLY A 138 3.53 3.65 16.61
N VAL A 139 2.21 3.63 16.40
CA VAL A 139 1.21 4.20 17.32
C VAL A 139 -0.07 3.36 17.38
N ASP A 140 -0.71 3.30 18.55
CA ASP A 140 -2.01 2.65 18.75
C ASP A 140 -3.21 3.60 18.52
N ALA A 141 -4.43 3.09 18.68
CA ALA A 141 -5.67 3.85 18.53
C ALA A 141 -5.83 5.01 19.55
N HIS A 142 -5.03 4.99 20.61
CA HIS A 142 -4.98 6.04 21.63
C HIS A 142 -3.75 6.96 21.44
N PHE A 143 -3.10 6.90 20.27
CA PHE A 143 -1.92 7.71 19.91
C PHE A 143 -0.70 7.46 20.81
N ARG A 144 -0.65 6.33 21.51
CA ARG A 144 0.49 5.93 22.34
C ARG A 144 1.51 5.17 21.51
N ALA A 145 2.78 5.18 21.93
CA ALA A 145 3.83 4.46 21.21
C ALA A 145 3.55 2.95 21.14
N ALA A 146 3.47 2.42 19.93
CA ALA A 146 3.25 1.01 19.64
C ALA A 146 4.07 0.62 18.40
N PRO A 147 5.35 0.24 18.56
CA PRO A 147 6.31 0.12 17.45
C PRO A 147 5.92 -0.90 16.38
N ASN A 148 5.05 -1.85 16.73
CA ASN A 148 4.58 -2.90 15.83
C ASN A 148 3.20 -2.62 15.22
N THR A 149 2.64 -1.41 15.40
CA THR A 149 1.33 -1.07 14.83
C THR A 149 1.48 -0.33 13.51
N LEU A 150 0.70 -0.74 12.52
CA LEU A 150 0.48 -0.02 11.28
C LEU A 150 -0.92 0.59 11.29
N VAL A 151 -1.05 1.83 10.81
CA VAL A 151 -2.34 2.48 10.58
C VAL A 151 -2.64 2.40 9.09
N LEU A 152 -3.75 1.77 8.74
CA LEU A 152 -4.07 1.34 7.39
C LEU A 152 -5.37 2.00 6.92
N HIS A 153 -5.44 2.26 5.61
CA HIS A 153 -6.69 2.42 4.89
C HIS A 153 -6.91 1.16 4.04
N ASP A 154 -8.04 0.49 4.27
CA ASP A 154 -8.46 -0.68 3.51
C ASP A 154 -9.45 -0.25 2.41
N PRO A 155 -9.10 -0.38 1.11
CA PRO A 155 -9.99 0.00 0.02
C PRO A 155 -11.06 -1.05 -0.32
N ALA A 156 -11.14 -2.16 0.43
CA ALA A 156 -12.09 -3.22 0.12
C ALA A 156 -13.54 -2.83 0.48
N PRO A 157 -14.55 -3.23 -0.30
CA PRO A 157 -15.95 -2.94 0.02
C PRO A 157 -16.40 -3.48 1.39
N TYR A 158 -15.81 -4.58 1.86
CA TYR A 158 -16.13 -5.15 3.18
C TYR A 158 -15.56 -4.32 4.35
N ALA A 159 -14.71 -3.33 4.08
CA ALA A 159 -14.21 -2.37 5.07
C ALA A 159 -15.15 -1.17 5.25
N GLY A 160 -16.27 -1.12 4.50
CA GLY A 160 -17.25 -0.03 4.54
C GLY A 160 -17.03 1.03 3.45
N ASP A 161 -18.01 1.93 3.36
CA ASP A 161 -18.06 2.96 2.30
C ASP A 161 -17.35 4.26 2.70
N GLN A 162 -16.83 4.35 3.92
CA GLN A 162 -16.15 5.51 4.46
C GLN A 162 -14.68 5.18 4.77
N PRO A 163 -13.73 6.11 4.53
CA PRO A 163 -12.34 5.91 4.92
C PRO A 163 -12.24 5.75 6.44
N GLU A 164 -11.81 4.58 6.89
CA GLU A 164 -11.57 4.28 8.30
C GLU A 164 -10.08 4.05 8.58
N ARG A 165 -9.61 4.54 9.74
CA ARG A 165 -8.25 4.28 10.23
C ARG A 165 -8.23 2.92 10.92
N VAL A 166 -7.66 1.93 10.25
CA VAL A 166 -7.48 0.60 10.80
C VAL A 166 -6.15 0.49 11.53
N PHE A 167 -6.16 0.24 12.83
CA PHE A 167 -4.96 0.01 13.63
C PHE A 167 -4.65 -1.50 13.67
N ALA A 168 -3.73 -1.94 12.83
CA ALA A 168 -3.32 -3.33 12.71
C ALA A 168 -2.01 -3.59 13.48
N THR A 169 -2.03 -4.53 14.41
CA THR A 169 -0.85 -4.96 15.16
C THR A 169 -0.12 -6.03 14.35
N ALA A 170 1.13 -5.77 14.01
CA ALA A 170 2.02 -6.71 13.34
C ALA A 170 2.68 -7.61 14.38
N ARG A 171 2.30 -8.89 14.40
CA ARG A 171 2.89 -9.90 15.26
C ARG A 171 3.88 -10.74 14.46
N GLU A 172 5.14 -10.78 14.92
CA GLU A 172 6.16 -11.59 14.25
C GLU A 172 5.84 -13.08 14.40
N LEU A 173 5.88 -13.80 13.29
CA LEU A 173 5.81 -15.25 13.26
C LEU A 173 7.17 -15.82 13.66
N THR A 174 7.20 -16.65 14.69
CA THR A 174 8.46 -17.25 15.20
C THR A 174 8.77 -18.59 14.54
N GLU A 175 7.77 -19.25 13.95
CA GLU A 175 7.89 -20.56 13.31
C GLU A 175 6.84 -20.76 12.21
N GLY A 176 6.86 -21.94 11.59
CA GLY A 176 5.92 -22.34 10.54
C GLY A 176 6.43 -22.11 9.12
N TRP A 177 5.60 -22.42 8.15
CA TRP A 177 5.95 -22.42 6.73
C TRP A 177 4.85 -21.76 5.90
N LEU A 178 5.21 -20.88 4.98
CA LEU A 178 4.30 -20.27 4.02
C LEU A 178 4.38 -21.02 2.69
N LEU A 179 3.22 -21.38 2.15
CA LEU A 179 3.10 -22.03 0.85
C LEU A 179 2.35 -21.10 -0.11
N ALA A 180 3.07 -20.57 -1.09
CA ALA A 180 2.49 -19.69 -2.11
C ALA A 180 1.45 -20.43 -2.96
N ARG A 181 0.43 -19.72 -3.45
CA ARG A 181 -0.62 -20.28 -4.30
C ARG A 181 0.00 -20.89 -5.57
N GLY A 182 -0.27 -22.16 -5.83
CA GLY A 182 0.25 -22.90 -6.99
C GLY A 182 1.72 -23.33 -6.86
N SER A 183 2.41 -22.99 -5.77
CA SER A 183 3.73 -23.52 -5.47
C SER A 183 3.62 -24.89 -4.80
N ARG A 184 4.61 -25.75 -5.05
CA ARG A 184 4.83 -26.98 -4.27
C ARG A 184 5.88 -26.81 -3.17
N GLN A 185 6.62 -25.70 -3.20
CA GLN A 185 7.68 -25.41 -2.25
C GLN A 185 7.21 -24.38 -1.24
N ALA A 186 7.24 -24.77 0.03
CA ALA A 186 7.03 -23.87 1.15
C ALA A 186 8.35 -23.19 1.56
N PHE A 187 8.27 -22.03 2.20
CA PHE A 187 9.41 -21.33 2.77
C PHE A 187 9.10 -20.91 4.21
N SER A 188 10.15 -20.68 5.01
CA SER A 188 10.00 -20.35 6.43
C SER A 188 9.12 -19.11 6.64
N ALA A 189 8.12 -19.22 7.51
CA ALA A 189 7.29 -18.11 7.97
C ALA A 189 8.00 -17.26 9.04
N LYS A 190 9.06 -17.79 9.68
CA LYS A 190 9.82 -17.07 10.71
C LYS A 190 10.27 -15.68 10.24
N GLY A 191 9.94 -14.64 11.00
CA GLY A 191 10.28 -13.24 10.73
C GLY A 191 9.37 -12.53 9.73
N TYR A 192 8.31 -13.19 9.24
CA TYR A 192 7.16 -12.49 8.64
C TYR A 192 6.22 -12.01 9.74
N TYR A 193 5.29 -11.11 9.40
CA TYR A 193 4.32 -10.58 10.34
C TYR A 193 2.91 -11.05 9.99
N SER A 194 2.17 -11.61 10.96
CA SER A 194 0.71 -11.61 10.91
C SER A 194 0.18 -10.23 11.28
N LEU A 195 -0.85 -9.76 10.60
CA LEU A 195 -1.56 -8.52 10.94
C LEU A 195 -2.85 -8.89 11.68
N GLU A 196 -2.93 -8.46 12.92
CA GLU A 196 -3.99 -8.80 13.88
C GLU A 196 -4.62 -7.50 14.46
N GLY A 197 -5.64 -7.63 15.30
CA GLY A 197 -6.34 -6.49 15.91
C GLY A 197 -7.42 -5.94 14.97
N GLY A 198 -7.29 -4.69 14.54
CA GLY A 198 -8.29 -4.02 13.69
C GLY A 198 -8.30 -4.46 12.22
N MET A 199 -7.38 -5.33 11.80
CA MET A 199 -7.26 -5.76 10.41
C MET A 199 -8.54 -6.47 9.93
N HIS A 200 -9.17 -5.97 8.87
CA HIS A 200 -10.30 -6.64 8.23
C HIS A 200 -9.85 -7.94 7.56
N ILE A 201 -10.47 -9.06 7.95
CA ILE A 201 -10.17 -10.39 7.41
C ILE A 201 -11.23 -10.77 6.38
N LYS A 202 -10.79 -11.17 5.18
CA LYS A 202 -11.68 -11.47 4.06
C LYS A 202 -12.65 -12.63 4.33
N ASN A 203 -12.15 -13.73 4.91
CA ASN A 203 -12.97 -14.89 5.25
C ASN A 203 -12.61 -15.37 6.65
N GLU A 204 -13.60 -15.91 7.37
CA GLU A 204 -13.37 -16.54 8.67
C GLU A 204 -12.26 -17.61 8.59
N GLY A 205 -11.33 -17.55 9.56
CA GLY A 205 -10.18 -18.45 9.65
C GLY A 205 -8.99 -18.12 8.73
N ASP A 206 -9.06 -17.07 7.91
CA ASP A 206 -7.89 -16.57 7.18
C ASP A 206 -6.95 -15.80 8.14
N LEU A 207 -5.64 -15.99 7.94
CA LEU A 207 -4.60 -15.16 8.53
C LEU A 207 -4.12 -14.13 7.51
N ALA A 208 -4.03 -12.86 7.91
CA ALA A 208 -3.40 -11.80 7.14
C ALA A 208 -1.89 -11.81 7.39
N ILE A 209 -1.08 -12.08 6.37
CA ILE A 209 0.40 -12.07 6.51
C ILE A 209 0.99 -11.07 5.54
N LEU A 210 1.95 -10.27 6.02
CA LEU A 210 2.61 -9.24 5.23
C LEU A 210 3.55 -9.87 4.18
N ASP A 211 3.07 -10.01 2.94
CA ASP A 211 3.81 -10.62 1.82
C ASP A 211 4.89 -9.68 1.26
N GLY A 212 4.60 -8.38 1.25
CA GLY A 212 5.50 -7.37 0.73
C GLY A 212 4.99 -5.95 0.91
N VAL A 213 5.85 -4.99 0.58
CA VAL A 213 5.64 -3.56 0.79
C VAL A 213 6.29 -2.80 -0.35
N VAL A 214 5.57 -1.84 -0.91
CA VAL A 214 6.09 -0.81 -1.79
C VAL A 214 6.23 0.48 -0.99
N VAL A 215 7.38 1.15 -1.10
CA VAL A 215 7.61 2.50 -0.59
C VAL A 215 7.89 3.42 -1.76
N MET A 216 7.33 4.63 -1.73
CA MET A 216 7.68 5.70 -2.65
C MET A 216 7.90 7.00 -1.87
N VAL A 217 9.04 7.66 -2.12
CA VAL A 217 9.37 8.98 -1.56
C VAL A 217 9.63 9.91 -2.73
N MET A 218 8.89 11.02 -2.80
CA MET A 218 9.01 11.97 -3.91
C MET A 218 10.32 12.76 -3.81
N ASP A 219 10.85 13.20 -4.96
CA ASP A 219 12.02 14.08 -5.01
C ASP A 219 11.56 15.51 -4.65
N PRO A 220 12.12 16.17 -3.61
CA PRO A 220 11.68 17.49 -3.16
C PRO A 220 11.69 18.55 -4.25
N ALA A 221 12.65 18.48 -5.19
CA ALA A 221 12.74 19.42 -6.33
C ALA A 221 11.52 19.33 -7.27
N THR A 222 10.75 18.26 -7.19
CA THR A 222 9.48 18.09 -7.92
C THR A 222 8.32 18.76 -7.20
N ALA A 223 8.35 18.80 -5.86
CA ALA A 223 7.26 19.32 -5.04
C ALA A 223 7.14 20.85 -5.14
N GLU A 224 8.24 21.56 -5.40
CA GLU A 224 8.28 23.03 -5.47
C GLU A 224 8.12 23.60 -6.90
N GLY A 225 8.22 22.76 -7.94
CA GLY A 225 8.31 23.22 -9.34
C GLY A 225 7.04 23.10 -10.18
N GLN A 226 5.92 22.62 -9.62
CA GLN A 226 4.76 22.18 -10.43
C GLN A 226 3.39 22.52 -9.83
N ASP A 227 3.27 23.68 -9.20
CA ASP A 227 1.99 24.26 -8.75
C ASP A 227 1.11 24.80 -9.90
N ASP A 228 1.25 24.27 -11.14
CA ASP A 228 0.29 24.50 -12.22
C ASP A 228 -0.60 23.27 -12.47
N PRO A 229 -1.78 23.19 -11.82
CA PRO A 229 -2.75 22.11 -12.02
C PRO A 229 -3.42 22.08 -13.40
N ARG A 230 -3.06 22.98 -14.33
CA ARG A 230 -3.58 22.96 -15.70
C ARG A 230 -3.03 21.81 -16.56
N SER A 231 -2.12 20.97 -16.04
CA SER A 231 -1.57 19.82 -16.77
C SER A 231 -2.58 18.66 -16.92
N PHE A 232 -3.52 18.47 -16.00
CA PHE A 232 -4.56 17.43 -16.12
C PHE A 232 -5.65 17.78 -17.14
N ALA A 233 -5.88 19.08 -17.41
CA ALA A 233 -6.93 19.55 -18.31
C ALA A 233 -6.53 19.60 -19.80
N ARG A 234 -5.29 19.21 -20.17
CA ARG A 234 -4.78 19.32 -21.56
C ARG A 234 -4.60 18.01 -22.31
N LEU A 235 -5.22 16.91 -21.88
CA LEU A 235 -5.31 15.71 -22.70
C LEU A 235 -6.61 15.73 -23.51
N GLY A 236 -6.67 16.67 -24.46
CA GLY A 236 -7.60 16.57 -25.59
C GLY A 236 -7.21 15.38 -26.49
N PRO A 237 -8.15 14.81 -27.26
CA PRO A 237 -7.85 13.69 -28.14
C PRO A 237 -6.84 14.13 -29.19
N GLN A 238 -5.66 13.51 -29.20
CA GLN A 238 -4.82 13.54 -30.39
C GLN A 238 -5.53 12.67 -31.44
N GLN A 239 -6.11 13.34 -32.42
CA GLN A 239 -6.59 12.76 -33.67
C GLN A 239 -5.38 12.41 -34.57
N PRO A 240 -5.58 11.50 -35.55
CA PRO A 240 -4.87 10.22 -35.69
C PRO A 240 -3.44 10.30 -36.23
#